data_AF-A0A7C6ETG4-F1
#
_entry.id   AF-A0A7C6ETG4-F1
#
_cell.length_a   1.000
_cell.length_b   1.000
_cell.length_c   1.000
_cell.angle_alpha   90.00
_cell.angle_beta   90.00
_cell.angle_gamma   90.00
#
_symmetry.space_group_name_H-M   'P 1'
#
loop_
_entity.id
_entity.type
_entity.pdbx_description
1 polymer ?
#
loop_
_entity_poly.entity_id
_entity_poly.type
_entity_poly.pdbx_seq_one_letter_code
_entity_poly.pdbx_strand_id
1 'polypeptide(L)'
;MGGCPSRVSATGQRLSICTRGTSGNRVGDCHQPSPAELLRLWERLRAALPVDAIASELSIPVAELSRLIDALDRLVRREWGPGTRCVLFLDGASRGNPGPSGIGVVLRDEDSGREYELSEYIGNVTNNVAEYTALVAGLKKAKELGYAVVEVRSDSELLVKQLKGQYRVKAAALVPLWREARDLFASFRHVAVVHIPREANRRADQLSNLAIDAAIRGESAEGG
;
A
#
# COMPACT_ATOMS: atom_id res chain seq x y z
N MET A 1 -37.73 28.20 -25.21
CA MET A 1 -37.43 28.42 -23.79
C MET A 1 -36.80 27.14 -23.26
N GLY A 2 -35.59 27.05 -22.73
CA GLY A 2 -34.45 27.97 -22.68
C GLY A 2 -33.20 27.06 -22.61
N GLY A 3 -32.15 27.42 -23.33
CA GLY A 3 -30.87 26.71 -23.28
C GLY A 3 -29.96 27.27 -22.19
N CYS A 4 -29.06 26.42 -21.67
CA CYS A 4 -27.68 26.71 -21.22
C CYS A 4 -27.18 25.56 -20.30
N PRO A 5 -25.86 25.34 -20.17
CA PRO A 5 -24.89 25.15 -21.24
C PRO A 5 -24.02 23.90 -21.01
N SER A 6 -23.45 23.37 -22.09
CA SER A 6 -22.27 22.51 -22.05
C SER A 6 -21.12 23.27 -21.40
N ARG A 7 -20.65 22.79 -20.24
CA ARG A 7 -19.40 23.24 -19.62
C ARG A 7 -18.43 22.06 -19.58
N VAL A 8 -17.56 22.00 -20.59
CA VAL A 8 -16.39 21.12 -20.57
C VAL A 8 -15.41 21.69 -19.55
N SER A 9 -15.30 21.02 -18.40
CA SER A 9 -14.23 21.26 -17.43
C SER A 9 -13.03 20.41 -17.82
N ALA A 10 -11.90 21.06 -18.09
CA ALA A 10 -10.60 20.43 -18.26
C ALA A 10 -10.07 19.96 -16.89
N THR A 11 -10.50 18.78 -16.44
CA THR A 11 -9.93 18.08 -15.30
C THR A 11 -9.95 16.59 -15.60
N GLY A 12 -8.79 15.92 -15.43
CA GLY A 12 -8.56 14.53 -15.80
C GLY A 12 -9.71 13.62 -15.36
N GLN A 13 -10.46 13.12 -16.34
CA GLN A 13 -11.54 12.18 -16.09
C GLN A 13 -10.94 10.87 -15.60
N ARG A 14 -11.15 10.59 -14.30
CA ARG A 14 -10.90 9.28 -13.70
C ARG A 14 -11.80 8.26 -14.38
N LEU A 15 -11.20 7.22 -14.95
CA LEU A 15 -11.89 6.05 -15.49
C LEU A 15 -12.63 5.37 -14.33
N SER A 16 -13.97 5.44 -14.33
CA SER A 16 -14.84 4.66 -13.45
C SER A 16 -15.31 3.43 -14.22
N ILE A 17 -14.89 2.23 -13.82
CA ILE A 17 -15.32 0.97 -14.42
C ILE A 17 -16.46 0.41 -13.56
N CYS A 18 -17.70 0.63 -13.97
CA CYS A 18 -18.86 -0.03 -13.35
C CYS A 18 -19.12 -1.36 -14.06
N THR A 19 -18.87 -2.49 -13.41
CA THR A 19 -19.38 -3.78 -13.88
C THR A 19 -20.88 -3.83 -13.61
N ARG A 20 -21.71 -3.84 -14.67
CA ARG A 20 -23.16 -4.08 -14.53
C ARG A 20 -23.39 -5.53 -14.09
N GLY A 21 -23.74 -5.72 -12.82
CA GLY A 21 -24.28 -6.98 -12.32
C GLY A 21 -25.68 -7.20 -12.89
N THR A 22 -25.85 -8.26 -13.68
CA THR A 22 -27.16 -8.74 -14.13
C THR A 22 -27.80 -9.60 -13.03
N SER A 23 -28.33 -8.98 -11.99
CA SER A 23 -29.42 -9.51 -11.15
C SER A 23 -29.67 -8.54 -10.00
N GLY A 24 -30.95 -8.37 -9.65
CA GLY A 24 -31.40 -7.37 -8.71
C GLY A 24 -30.73 -7.45 -7.34
N ASN A 25 -30.49 -6.25 -6.80
CA ASN A 25 -30.25 -5.88 -5.40
C ASN A 25 -28.81 -5.50 -5.01
N ARG A 26 -28.73 -4.31 -4.40
CA ARG A 26 -27.56 -3.49 -3.98
C ARG A 26 -26.81 -2.75 -5.10
N VAL A 27 -26.83 -1.42 -5.00
CA VAL A 27 -25.89 -0.52 -5.67
C VAL A 27 -24.49 -0.97 -5.22
N GLY A 28 -23.76 -1.64 -6.11
CA GLY A 28 -22.41 -2.10 -5.81
C GLY A 28 -21.52 -0.91 -5.51
N ASP A 29 -20.72 -1.02 -4.45
CA ASP A 29 -19.72 -0.01 -4.10
C ASP A 29 -18.85 0.32 -5.32
N CYS A 30 -18.77 1.60 -5.64
CA CYS A 30 -17.91 2.12 -6.68
C CYS A 30 -16.45 2.01 -6.22
N HIS A 31 -15.83 0.84 -6.36
CA HIS A 31 -14.41 0.67 -6.06
C HIS A 31 -13.57 1.39 -7.13
N GLN A 32 -12.92 2.48 -6.76
CA GLN A 32 -11.92 3.09 -7.63
C GLN A 32 -10.66 2.22 -7.60
N PRO A 33 -10.19 1.70 -8.75
CA PRO A 33 -8.99 0.88 -8.77
C PRO A 33 -7.80 1.71 -8.30
N SER A 34 -7.08 1.18 -7.32
CA SER A 34 -5.81 1.70 -6.84
C SER A 34 -4.77 1.75 -7.98
N PRO A 35 -3.74 2.62 -7.89
CA PRO A 35 -2.65 2.63 -8.87
C PRO A 35 -2.01 1.26 -9.08
N ALA A 36 -1.90 0.44 -8.02
CA ALA A 36 -1.40 -0.93 -8.12
C ALA A 36 -2.34 -1.85 -8.93
N GLU A 37 -3.66 -1.71 -8.79
CA GLU A 37 -4.63 -2.43 -9.62
C GLU A 37 -4.56 -1.99 -11.09
N LEU A 38 -4.39 -0.69 -11.35
CA LEU A 38 -4.20 -0.15 -12.69
C LEU A 38 -2.90 -0.63 -13.33
N LEU A 39 -1.81 -0.68 -12.58
CA LEU A 39 -0.53 -1.20 -13.07
C LEU A 39 -0.61 -2.70 -13.39
N ARG A 40 -1.24 -3.50 -12.52
CA ARG A 40 -1.48 -4.94 -12.81
C ARG A 40 -2.38 -5.14 -14.02
N LEU A 41 -3.41 -4.31 -14.18
CA LEU A 41 -4.26 -4.35 -15.37
C LEU A 41 -3.45 -4.02 -16.64
N TRP A 42 -2.61 -2.99 -16.58
CA TRP A 42 -1.71 -2.63 -17.68
C TRP A 42 -0.74 -3.78 -18.02
N GLU A 43 -0.11 -4.41 -17.04
CA GLU A 43 0.81 -5.53 -17.27
C GLU A 43 0.11 -6.71 -17.96
N ARG A 44 -1.12 -7.03 -17.54
CA ARG A 44 -1.94 -8.06 -18.19
C ARG A 44 -2.30 -7.68 -19.63
N LEU A 45 -2.74 -6.45 -19.86
CA LEU A 45 -3.10 -5.97 -21.20
C LEU A 45 -1.88 -5.98 -22.13
N ARG A 46 -0.73 -5.50 -21.65
CA ARG A 46 0.54 -5.48 -22.39
C ARG A 46 1.01 -6.89 -22.74
N ALA A 47 0.92 -7.85 -21.81
CA ALA A 47 1.32 -9.23 -22.07
C ALA A 47 0.40 -9.93 -23.08
N ALA A 48 -0.87 -9.52 -23.17
CA ALA A 48 -1.86 -10.10 -24.07
C ALA A 48 -1.97 -9.38 -25.43
N LEU A 49 -1.21 -8.30 -25.65
CA LEU A 49 -1.27 -7.51 -26.88
C LEU A 49 -0.75 -8.32 -28.08
N PRO A 50 -1.57 -8.59 -29.11
CA PRO A 50 -1.10 -9.26 -30.32
C PRO A 50 -0.37 -8.25 -31.23
N VAL A 51 0.87 -7.91 -30.85
CA VAL A 51 1.65 -6.82 -31.46
C VAL A 51 1.75 -6.97 -32.99
N ASP A 52 2.02 -8.17 -33.50
CA ASP A 52 2.15 -8.41 -34.94
C ASP A 52 0.82 -8.18 -35.69
N ALA A 53 -0.30 -8.62 -35.13
CA ALA A 53 -1.62 -8.44 -35.74
C ALA A 53 -2.01 -6.95 -35.77
N ILE A 54 -1.76 -6.22 -34.68
CA ILE A 54 -2.04 -4.78 -34.61
C ILE A 54 -1.13 -4.00 -35.56
N ALA A 55 0.16 -4.35 -35.63
CA ALA A 55 1.10 -3.72 -36.55
C ALA A 55 0.67 -3.92 -38.02
N SER A 56 0.24 -5.14 -38.38
CA SER A 56 -0.29 -5.45 -39.70
C SER A 56 -1.55 -4.64 -40.02
N GLU A 57 -2.51 -4.59 -39.10
CA GLU A 57 -3.77 -3.85 -39.28
C GLU A 57 -3.52 -2.35 -39.48
N LEU A 58 -2.60 -1.77 -38.71
CA LEU A 58 -2.24 -0.36 -38.78
C LEU A 58 -1.25 -0.03 -39.92
N SER A 59 -0.77 -1.05 -40.65
CA SER A 59 0.25 -0.89 -41.70
C SER A 59 1.53 -0.18 -41.22
N ILE A 60 1.98 -0.47 -39.99
CA ILE A 60 3.21 0.08 -39.41
C ILE A 60 4.24 -1.03 -39.13
N PRO A 61 5.56 -0.73 -39.14
CA PRO A 61 6.56 -1.71 -38.75
C PRO A 61 6.39 -2.15 -37.29
N VAL A 62 6.51 -3.45 -37.00
CA VAL A 62 6.42 -4.02 -35.64
C VAL A 62 7.37 -3.33 -34.66
N ALA A 63 8.58 -2.98 -35.12
CA ALA A 63 9.57 -2.27 -34.31
C ALA A 63 9.09 -0.87 -33.89
N GLU A 64 8.33 -0.18 -34.73
CA GLU A 64 7.78 1.14 -34.42
C GLU A 64 6.65 1.04 -33.39
N LEU A 65 5.72 0.11 -33.58
CA LEU A 65 4.67 -0.17 -32.60
C LEU A 65 5.26 -0.58 -31.24
N SER A 66 6.30 -1.42 -31.25
CA SER A 66 6.98 -1.85 -30.02
C SER A 66 7.58 -0.67 -29.27
N ARG A 67 8.22 0.28 -29.97
CA ARG A 67 8.74 1.51 -29.33
C ARG A 67 7.65 2.36 -28.71
N LEU A 68 6.48 2.46 -29.34
CA LEU A 68 5.33 3.19 -28.80
C LEU A 68 4.76 2.50 -27.55
N ILE A 69 4.61 1.17 -27.59
CA ILE A 69 4.19 0.37 -26.42
C ILE A 69 5.17 0.55 -25.27
N ASP A 70 6.49 0.51 -25.53
CA ASP A 70 7.51 0.74 -24.52
C ASP A 70 7.48 2.18 -23.97
N ALA A 71 7.21 3.17 -24.82
CA ALA A 71 7.03 4.55 -24.37
C ALA A 71 5.80 4.70 -23.47
N LEU A 72 4.68 4.09 -23.84
CA LEU A 72 3.47 4.03 -23.02
C LEU A 72 3.71 3.31 -21.70
N ASP A 73 4.44 2.18 -21.70
CA ASP A 73 4.80 1.46 -20.48
C ASP A 73 5.62 2.34 -19.53
N ARG A 74 6.60 3.10 -20.05
CA ARG A 74 7.35 4.07 -19.24
C ARG A 74 6.44 5.15 -18.65
N LEU A 75 5.48 5.66 -19.43
CA LEU A 75 4.53 6.66 -18.96
C LEU A 75 3.58 6.09 -17.89
N VAL A 76 3.05 4.89 -18.10
CA VAL A 76 2.17 4.19 -17.16
C VAL A 76 2.93 3.86 -15.87
N ARG A 77 4.18 3.40 -15.96
CA ARG A 77 5.01 3.13 -14.77
C ARG A 77 5.40 4.41 -14.04
N ARG A 78 5.64 5.51 -14.75
CA ARG A 78 5.84 6.81 -14.11
C ARG A 78 4.56 7.30 -13.43
N GLU A 79 3.43 7.08 -14.08
CA GLU A 79 2.14 7.62 -13.64
C GLU A 79 1.42 6.71 -12.65
N TRP A 80 1.68 5.41 -12.57
CA TRP A 80 0.99 4.47 -11.68
C TRP A 80 1.91 3.40 -11.08
N GLY A 81 3.18 3.38 -11.48
CA GLY A 81 4.19 2.57 -10.81
C GLY A 81 4.65 3.20 -9.49
N PRO A 82 5.18 2.39 -8.58
CA PRO A 82 5.94 2.90 -7.45
C PRO A 82 7.27 3.47 -7.97
N GLY A 83 7.67 4.61 -7.41
CA GLY A 83 9.04 5.08 -7.46
C GLY A 83 9.99 4.03 -6.91
N THR A 84 11.29 4.23 -7.09
CA THR A 84 12.27 3.24 -6.59
C THR A 84 12.40 3.26 -5.07
N ARG A 85 11.87 4.30 -4.42
CA ARG A 85 12.05 4.59 -3.00
C ARG A 85 10.73 4.97 -2.33
N CYS A 86 10.55 4.51 -1.10
CA CYS A 86 9.43 4.93 -0.26
C CYS A 86 9.85 5.18 1.19
N VAL A 87 9.04 5.97 1.88
CA VAL A 87 9.07 6.14 3.33
C VAL A 87 7.95 5.30 3.94
N LEU A 88 8.30 4.36 4.81
CA LEU A 88 7.38 3.50 5.56
C LEU A 88 7.18 4.08 6.96
N PHE A 89 5.99 4.59 7.24
CA PHE A 89 5.52 4.90 8.60
C PHE A 89 4.73 3.71 9.14
N LEU A 90 4.94 3.39 10.41
CA LEU A 90 4.27 2.28 11.07
C LEU A 90 3.95 2.62 12.51
N ASP A 91 2.85 2.07 13.00
CA ASP A 91 2.48 2.08 14.40
C ASP A 91 1.69 0.81 14.76
N GLY A 92 1.84 0.36 16.00
CA GLY A 92 1.07 -0.73 16.57
C GLY A 92 0.48 -0.29 17.90
N ALA A 93 -0.81 -0.49 18.08
CA ALA A 93 -1.53 -0.13 19.29
C ALA A 93 -2.14 -1.37 19.94
N SER A 94 -2.23 -1.36 21.27
CA SER A 94 -2.88 -2.40 22.06
C SER A 94 -3.68 -1.80 23.23
N ARG A 95 -4.96 -2.17 23.35
CA ARG A 95 -5.84 -1.78 24.47
C ARG A 95 -5.67 -2.74 25.65
N GLY A 96 -4.63 -2.50 26.44
CA GLY A 96 -4.11 -3.45 27.43
C GLY A 96 -2.80 -4.06 26.94
N ASN A 97 -2.03 -4.73 27.80
CA ASN A 97 -0.71 -5.27 27.41
C ASN A 97 -0.43 -6.63 28.07
N PRO A 98 -0.94 -7.75 27.51
CA PRO A 98 -1.60 -7.87 26.19
C PRO A 98 -3.09 -7.46 26.18
N GLY A 99 -3.62 -7.12 25.00
CA GLY A 99 -5.04 -6.80 24.77
C GLY A 99 -5.38 -6.61 23.29
N PRO A 100 -6.64 -6.26 22.95
CA PRO A 100 -7.06 -6.05 21.56
C PRO A 100 -6.15 -5.05 20.85
N SER A 101 -5.57 -5.48 19.74
CA SER A 101 -4.47 -4.78 19.08
C SER A 101 -4.71 -4.59 17.61
N GLY A 102 -4.19 -3.48 17.08
CA GLY A 102 -4.27 -3.12 15.67
C GLY A 102 -2.96 -2.55 15.18
N ILE A 103 -2.76 -2.62 13.87
CA ILE A 103 -1.60 -2.08 13.18
C ILE A 103 -2.02 -1.00 12.19
N GLY A 104 -1.16 0.00 12.04
CA GLY A 104 -1.30 1.07 11.07
C GLY A 104 -0.01 1.23 10.29
N VAL A 105 -0.11 1.29 8.97
CA VAL A 105 1.03 1.50 8.07
C VAL A 105 0.68 2.54 7.02
N VAL A 106 1.62 3.43 6.73
CA VAL A 106 1.59 4.35 5.59
C VAL A 106 2.88 4.21 4.80
N LEU A 107 2.76 3.86 3.52
CA LEU A 107 3.86 3.85 2.56
C LEU A 107 3.74 5.08 1.66
N ARG A 108 4.66 6.02 1.81
CA ARG A 108 4.73 7.23 0.98
C ARG A 108 5.81 7.08 -0.07
N ASP A 109 5.41 7.16 -1.33
CA ASP A 109 6.30 7.21 -2.48
C ASP A 109 7.11 8.51 -2.49
N GLU A 110 8.45 8.45 -2.62
CA GLU A 110 9.28 9.67 -2.57
C GLU A 110 9.17 10.53 -3.83
N ASP A 111 8.96 9.91 -5.00
CA ASP A 111 8.98 10.61 -6.28
C ASP A 111 7.64 11.28 -6.57
N SER A 112 6.54 10.57 -6.34
CA SER A 112 5.17 11.00 -6.63
C SER A 112 4.41 11.53 -5.42
N GLY A 113 4.92 11.32 -4.21
CA GLY A 113 4.26 11.74 -2.95
C GLY A 113 3.01 10.93 -2.59
N ARG A 114 2.70 9.86 -3.33
CA ARG A 114 1.50 9.05 -3.12
C ARG A 114 1.60 8.21 -1.87
N GLU A 115 0.45 7.95 -1.27
CA GLU A 115 0.37 7.14 -0.07
C GLU A 115 -0.46 5.89 -0.30
N TYR A 116 0.05 4.77 0.22
CA TYR A 116 -0.70 3.55 0.44
C TYR A 116 -0.87 3.37 1.94
N GLU A 117 -2.07 3.00 2.37
CA GLU A 117 -2.40 2.84 3.79
C GLU A 117 -2.91 1.43 4.09
N LEU A 118 -2.53 0.90 5.25
CA LEU A 118 -3.00 -0.38 5.78
C LEU A 118 -3.43 -0.18 7.23
N SER A 119 -4.59 -0.76 7.57
CA SER A 119 -5.16 -0.78 8.92
C SER A 119 -5.76 -2.15 9.15
N GLU A 120 -5.20 -2.91 10.09
CA GLU A 120 -5.60 -4.30 10.34
C GLU A 120 -5.68 -4.59 11.84
N TYR A 121 -6.74 -5.30 12.25
CA TYR A 121 -6.86 -5.85 13.59
C TYR A 121 -6.10 -7.16 13.67
N ILE A 122 -5.31 -7.35 14.73
CA ILE A 122 -4.38 -8.49 14.86
C ILE A 122 -4.63 -9.33 16.12
N GLY A 123 -5.82 -9.21 16.71
CA GLY A 123 -6.21 -9.97 17.89
C GLY A 123 -5.59 -9.42 19.19
N ASN A 124 -5.45 -10.29 20.19
CA ASN A 124 -4.95 -9.92 21.51
C ASN A 124 -3.45 -10.16 21.64
N VAL A 125 -2.65 -9.10 21.51
CA VAL A 125 -1.18 -9.17 21.63
C VAL A 125 -0.65 -8.04 22.51
N THR A 126 0.67 -8.00 22.72
CA THR A 126 1.34 -6.90 23.43
C THR A 126 1.62 -5.75 22.47
N ASN A 127 1.81 -4.53 22.99
CA ASN A 127 2.13 -3.36 22.17
C ASN A 127 3.37 -3.58 21.29
N ASN A 128 4.43 -4.17 21.86
CA ASN A 128 5.67 -4.44 21.13
C ASN A 128 5.46 -5.46 20.00
N VAL A 129 4.58 -6.45 20.20
CA VAL A 129 4.21 -7.42 19.15
C VAL A 129 3.40 -6.71 18.06
N ALA A 130 2.51 -5.79 18.40
CA ALA A 130 1.76 -4.99 17.44
C ALA A 130 2.70 -4.13 16.58
N GLU A 131 3.65 -3.41 17.19
CA GLU A 131 4.63 -2.59 16.46
C GLU A 131 5.49 -3.42 15.49
N TYR A 132 5.99 -4.58 15.93
CA TYR A 132 6.75 -5.48 15.05
C TYR A 132 5.90 -6.07 13.93
N THR A 133 4.63 -6.39 14.21
CA THR A 133 3.68 -6.87 13.20
C THR A 133 3.42 -5.78 12.15
N ALA A 134 3.24 -4.52 12.57
CA ALA A 134 3.09 -3.38 11.66
C ALA A 134 4.31 -3.22 10.75
N LEU A 135 5.52 -3.35 11.29
CA LEU A 135 6.76 -3.33 10.51
C LEU A 135 6.79 -4.43 9.45
N VAL A 136 6.54 -5.69 9.84
CA VAL A 136 6.56 -6.82 8.91
C VAL A 136 5.51 -6.64 7.81
N ALA A 137 4.29 -6.25 8.17
CA ALA A 137 3.21 -5.99 7.21
C ALA A 137 3.59 -4.87 6.22
N GLY A 138 4.14 -3.77 6.73
CA GLY A 138 4.56 -2.65 5.89
C GLY A 138 5.71 -2.99 4.94
N LEU A 139 6.70 -3.75 5.39
CA LEU A 139 7.80 -4.22 4.54
C LEU A 139 7.33 -5.21 3.47
N LYS A 140 6.45 -6.16 3.83
CA LYS A 140 5.83 -7.06 2.84
C LYS A 140 5.09 -6.27 1.78
N LYS A 141 4.33 -5.27 2.20
CA LYS A 141 3.57 -4.44 1.27
C LYS A 141 4.46 -3.58 0.40
N ALA A 142 5.54 -3.01 0.95
CA ALA A 142 6.51 -2.25 0.17
C ALA A 142 7.15 -3.13 -0.92
N LYS A 143 7.46 -4.39 -0.59
CA LYS A 143 7.98 -5.37 -1.54
C LYS A 143 6.96 -5.78 -2.60
N GLU A 144 5.71 -6.02 -2.20
CA GLU A 144 4.60 -6.33 -3.13
C GLU A 144 4.38 -5.19 -4.12
N LEU A 145 4.49 -3.93 -3.66
CA LEU A 145 4.40 -2.77 -4.52
C LEU A 145 5.62 -2.65 -5.44
N GLY A 146 6.79 -3.15 -5.05
CA GLY A 146 7.99 -3.18 -5.89
C GLY A 146 9.03 -2.12 -5.56
N TYR A 147 8.97 -1.53 -4.35
CA TYR A 147 9.99 -0.60 -3.88
C TYR A 147 11.33 -1.31 -3.68
N ALA A 148 12.42 -0.67 -4.10
CA ALA A 148 13.78 -1.19 -3.95
C ALA A 148 14.52 -0.59 -2.74
N VAL A 149 14.15 0.63 -2.34
CA VAL A 149 14.73 1.36 -1.22
C VAL A 149 13.61 1.77 -0.25
N VAL A 150 13.81 1.52 1.03
CA VAL A 150 12.79 1.84 2.06
C VAL A 150 13.43 2.61 3.21
N GLU A 151 12.86 3.76 3.56
CA GLU A 151 13.14 4.43 4.83
C GLU A 151 12.03 4.13 5.84
N VAL A 152 12.34 3.33 6.85
CA VAL A 152 11.42 3.01 7.95
C VAL A 152 11.45 4.13 8.98
N ARG A 153 10.28 4.69 9.29
CA ARG A 153 10.07 5.69 10.33
C ARG A 153 9.11 5.16 11.38
N SER A 154 9.52 5.26 12.64
CA SER A 154 8.71 4.88 13.80
C SER A 154 9.03 5.81 14.97
N ASP A 155 8.03 6.07 15.81
CA ASP A 155 8.17 6.80 17.07
C ASP A 155 8.57 5.92 18.26
N SER A 156 8.55 4.59 18.08
CA SER A 156 9.06 3.62 19.05
C SER A 156 10.59 3.58 19.04
N GLU A 157 11.21 4.28 20.00
CA GLU A 157 12.66 4.27 20.16
C GLU A 157 13.21 2.86 20.43
N LEU A 158 12.45 2.02 21.16
CA LEU A 158 12.83 0.64 21.43
C LEU A 158 12.93 -0.17 20.13
N LEU A 159 11.90 -0.10 19.28
CA LEU A 159 11.89 -0.78 17.98
C LEU A 159 13.07 -0.32 17.12
N VAL A 160 13.27 0.99 16.99
CA VAL A 160 14.37 1.57 16.19
C VAL A 160 15.74 1.10 16.69
N LYS A 161 15.97 1.10 18.01
CA LYS A 161 17.24 0.62 18.61
C LYS A 161 17.45 -0.87 18.38
N GLN A 162 16.41 -1.68 18.44
CA GLN A 162 16.50 -3.12 18.15
C GLN A 162 16.78 -3.40 16.67
N LEU A 163 16.15 -2.67 15.75
CA LEU A 163 16.41 -2.80 14.31
C LEU A 163 17.82 -2.36 13.92
N LYS A 164 18.37 -1.34 14.60
CA LYS A 164 19.77 -0.90 14.46
C LYS A 164 20.78 -1.84 15.14
N GLY A 165 20.33 -2.91 15.80
CA GLY A 165 21.19 -3.85 16.51
C GLY A 165 21.82 -3.30 17.79
N GLN A 166 21.38 -2.12 18.26
CA GLN A 166 21.87 -1.51 19.49
C GLN A 166 21.34 -2.29 20.70
N TYR A 167 20.06 -2.70 20.66
CA TYR A 167 19.41 -3.48 21.71
C TYR A 167 19.07 -4.89 21.22
N ARG A 168 19.21 -5.88 22.11
CA ARG A 168 18.83 -7.27 21.81
C ARG A 168 17.32 -7.48 21.98
N VAL A 169 16.71 -8.19 21.03
CA VAL A 169 15.34 -8.70 21.16
C VAL A 169 15.36 -9.95 22.05
N LYS A 170 14.79 -9.85 23.26
CA LYS A 170 14.79 -10.94 24.26
C LYS A 170 13.45 -11.67 24.37
N ALA A 171 12.34 -11.01 24.05
CA ALA A 171 11.02 -11.60 24.21
C ALA A 171 10.80 -12.69 23.15
N ALA A 172 10.47 -13.91 23.58
CA ALA A 172 10.31 -15.06 22.70
C ALA A 172 9.28 -14.81 21.58
N ALA A 173 8.18 -14.12 21.88
CA ALA A 173 7.14 -13.75 20.91
C ALA A 173 7.63 -12.79 19.82
N LEU A 174 8.67 -11.99 20.08
CA LEU A 174 9.22 -11.03 19.12
C LEU A 174 10.29 -11.65 18.21
N VAL A 175 10.93 -12.75 18.62
CA VAL A 175 12.02 -13.36 17.86
C VAL A 175 11.61 -13.75 16.43
N PRO A 176 10.42 -14.37 16.19
CA PRO A 176 9.98 -14.68 14.83
C PRO A 176 9.78 -13.43 13.97
N LEU A 177 9.09 -12.42 14.50
CA LEU A 177 8.83 -11.16 13.79
C LEU A 177 10.12 -10.39 13.48
N TRP A 178 11.06 -10.39 14.43
CA TRP A 178 12.37 -9.78 14.22
C TRP A 178 13.16 -10.49 13.13
N ARG A 179 13.18 -11.84 13.10
CA ARG A 179 13.84 -12.61 12.03
C ARG A 179 13.22 -12.29 10.67
N GLU A 180 11.90 -12.30 10.60
CA GLU A 180 11.18 -12.00 9.36
C GLU A 180 11.45 -10.56 8.86
N ALA A 181 11.47 -9.58 9.77
CA ALA A 181 11.86 -8.21 9.42
C ALA A 181 13.29 -8.13 8.89
N ARG A 182 14.24 -8.91 9.46
CA ARG A 182 15.63 -8.98 8.99
C ARG A 182 15.74 -9.62 7.60
N ASP A 183 14.98 -10.67 7.33
CA ASP A 183 14.94 -11.32 6.02
C ASP A 183 14.34 -10.38 4.96
N LEU A 184 13.29 -9.65 5.32
CA LEU A 184 12.69 -8.62 4.47
C LEU A 184 13.70 -7.50 4.19
N PHE A 185 14.40 -6.99 5.19
CA PHE A 185 15.45 -5.98 5.02
C PHE A 185 16.53 -6.42 4.02
N ALA A 186 16.96 -7.69 4.09
CA ALA A 186 17.96 -8.24 3.17
C ALA A 186 17.44 -8.33 1.71
N SER A 187 16.13 -8.30 1.50
CA SER A 187 15.53 -8.36 0.17
C SER A 187 15.38 -7.01 -0.53
N PHE A 188 15.60 -5.90 0.18
CA PHE A 188 15.65 -4.57 -0.41
C PHE A 188 17.09 -4.20 -0.79
N ARG A 189 17.25 -3.32 -1.79
CA ARG A 189 18.56 -2.79 -2.17
C ARG A 189 19.16 -1.96 -1.02
N HIS A 190 18.32 -1.21 -0.34
CA HIS A 190 18.75 -0.40 0.80
C HIS A 190 17.57 -0.18 1.76
N VAL A 191 17.87 -0.22 3.06
CA VAL A 191 16.91 0.12 4.12
C VAL A 191 17.56 1.08 5.10
N ALA A 192 16.88 2.20 5.37
CA ALA A 192 17.20 3.11 6.45
C ALA A 192 16.16 3.00 7.57
N VAL A 193 16.57 3.21 8.81
CA VAL A 193 15.67 3.20 9.98
C VAL A 193 15.88 4.48 10.77
N VAL A 194 14.80 5.25 10.94
CA VAL A 194 14.80 6.58 11.52
C VAL A 194 13.77 6.63 12.65
N HIS A 195 14.19 7.15 13.79
CA HIS A 195 13.27 7.49 14.87
C HIS A 195 12.66 8.85 14.57
N ILE A 196 11.35 8.98 14.75
CA ILE A 196 10.61 10.24 14.56
C ILE A 196 9.80 10.58 15.81
N PRO A 197 9.50 11.86 16.05
CA PRO A 197 8.57 12.23 17.11
C PRO A 197 7.13 11.76 16.78
N ARG A 198 6.32 11.49 17.81
CA ARG A 198 4.97 10.91 17.68
C ARG A 198 4.03 11.75 16.83
N GLU A 199 4.21 13.07 16.86
CA GLU A 199 3.45 14.06 16.11
C GLU A 199 3.63 13.91 14.59
N ALA A 200 4.78 13.36 14.18
CA ALA A 200 5.09 13.03 12.79
C ALA A 200 4.57 11.64 12.37
N ASN A 201 4.14 10.80 13.33
CA ASN A 201 3.62 9.45 13.08
C ASN A 201 2.08 9.34 13.22
N ARG A 202 1.38 10.49 13.35
CA ARG A 202 -0.06 10.56 13.66
C ARG A 202 -0.96 9.71 12.74
N ARG A 203 -0.62 9.59 11.45
CA ARG A 203 -1.47 8.84 10.52
C ARG A 203 -1.41 7.33 10.77
N ALA A 204 -0.22 6.78 11.03
CA ALA A 204 -0.07 5.37 11.36
C ALA A 204 -0.73 5.06 12.72
N ASP A 205 -0.56 5.93 13.72
CA ASP A 205 -1.23 5.83 15.04
C ASP A 205 -2.76 5.88 14.93
N GLN A 206 -3.28 6.72 14.04
CA GLN A 206 -4.72 6.75 13.77
C GLN A 206 -5.19 5.43 13.14
N LEU A 207 -4.46 4.88 12.17
CA LEU A 207 -4.82 3.64 11.47
C LEU A 207 -4.78 2.43 12.41
N SER A 208 -3.82 2.35 13.32
CA SER A 208 -3.73 1.26 14.32
C SER A 208 -4.92 1.30 15.28
N ASN A 209 -5.30 2.48 15.77
CA ASN A 209 -6.47 2.64 16.64
C ASN A 209 -7.80 2.39 15.92
N LEU A 210 -7.93 2.82 14.66
CA LEU A 210 -9.12 2.58 13.84
C LEU A 210 -9.38 1.08 13.64
N ALA A 211 -8.32 0.28 13.45
CA ALA A 211 -8.44 -1.17 13.33
C ALA A 211 -9.06 -1.80 14.59
N ILE A 212 -8.60 -1.37 15.78
CA ILE A 212 -9.11 -1.86 17.06
C ILE A 212 -10.58 -1.46 17.25
N ASP A 213 -10.90 -0.20 16.95
CA ASP A 213 -12.27 0.31 17.05
C ASP A 213 -13.25 -0.42 16.13
N ALA A 214 -12.84 -0.68 14.88
CA ALA A 214 -13.65 -1.41 13.92
C ALA A 214 -13.96 -2.84 14.41
N ALA A 215 -12.96 -3.53 14.97
CA ALA A 215 -13.13 -4.88 15.50
C ALA A 215 -14.09 -4.90 16.72
N ILE A 216 -13.87 -4.02 17.70
CA ILE A 216 -14.71 -3.97 18.92
C ILE A 216 -16.17 -3.60 18.61
N ARG A 217 -16.39 -2.68 17.66
CA ARG A 217 -17.74 -2.33 17.21
C ARG A 217 -18.41 -3.47 16.45
N GLY A 218 -17.66 -4.23 15.67
CA GLY A 218 -18.14 -5.42 14.95
C GLY A 218 -18.61 -6.52 15.90
N GLU A 219 -17.85 -6.79 16.96
CA GLU A 219 -18.21 -7.80 17.99
C GLU A 219 -19.49 -7.43 18.76
N SER A 220 -19.80 -6.13 18.88
CA SER A 220 -21.01 -5.66 19.57
C SER A 220 -22.31 -5.84 18.75
N ALA A 221 -22.20 -6.06 17.43
CA ALA A 221 -23.35 -6.16 16.53
C ALA A 221 -23.82 -7.61 16.29
N GLU A 222 -22.97 -8.60 16.54
CA GLU A 222 -23.28 -10.04 16.32
C GLU A 222 -23.72 -10.78 17.59
N GLY A 223 -23.71 -10.11 18.75
CA GLY A 223 -24.02 -10.69 20.06
C GLY A 223 -25.36 -10.29 20.69
N GLY A 224 -26.31 -9.73 19.92
CA GLY A 224 -27.60 -9.21 20.39
C GLY A 224 -28.81 -10.02 19.95
#